data_AF-A0A9D9QED0-F1
#
_entry.id   AF-A0A9D9QED0-F1
#
_cell.length_a   1.000
_cell.length_b   1.000
_cell.length_c   1.000
_cell.angle_alpha   90.00
_cell.angle_beta   90.00
_cell.angle_gamma   90.00
#
_symmetry.space_group_name_H-M   'P 1'
#
loop_
_entity.id
_entity.type
_entity.pdbx_description
1 polymer ?
#
loop_
_entity_poly.entity_id
_entity_poly.type
_entity_poly.pdbx_seq_one_letter_code
_entity_poly.pdbx_strand_id
1 'polypeptide(L)'
;MRIKLFVMMAGCMACLCGNAQKQAPGLDVYFAQPSGQTMSPDNEGFVHRWLLLEPISKPNRSNTVFTDTYLKAAFDTVYFKGQFTDVPKDGQKVKVGEETLQWHALDSKLYNVKLFRFATGLEKQMYGVLFWAVTVINCSEEIKNVRLAVGSNSASMWWLNGEKTLLLSGDRRMVRDDAVSQRVTLKKGKNILRGAVINGPGMSDFCVRFIDEKGQPVKNYSVSFK
;
A
#
# COMPACT_ATOMS: atom_id res chain seq x y z
N MET A 1 -68.98 41.66 -11.54
CA MET A 1 -67.68 41.71 -12.24
C MET A 1 -66.72 40.79 -11.48
N ARG A 2 -66.51 39.55 -11.94
CA ARG A 2 -65.72 38.52 -11.24
C ARG A 2 -64.35 38.38 -11.92
N ILE A 3 -63.29 38.62 -11.16
CA ILE A 3 -61.89 38.51 -11.58
C ILE A 3 -61.50 37.03 -11.70
N LYS A 4 -60.98 36.63 -12.87
CA LYS A 4 -60.39 35.30 -13.12
C LYS A 4 -58.97 35.30 -12.55
N LEU A 5 -58.67 34.39 -11.63
CA LEU A 5 -57.31 34.10 -11.19
C LEU A 5 -56.77 32.96 -12.07
N PHE A 6 -55.76 33.26 -12.88
CA PHE A 6 -55.04 32.30 -13.70
C PHE A 6 -53.86 31.77 -12.86
N VAL A 7 -53.92 30.51 -12.42
CA VAL A 7 -52.79 29.86 -11.76
C VAL A 7 -51.91 29.25 -12.84
N MET A 8 -50.73 29.82 -13.05
CA MET A 8 -49.71 29.31 -13.95
C MET A 8 -48.92 28.23 -13.20
N MET A 9 -49.12 26.96 -13.55
CA MET A 9 -48.36 25.84 -13.01
C MET A 9 -47.02 25.78 -13.75
N ALA A 10 -45.94 26.22 -13.10
CA ALA A 10 -44.59 26.09 -13.63
C ALA A 10 -44.10 24.64 -13.44
N GLY A 11 -44.05 23.87 -14.52
CA GLY A 11 -43.44 22.54 -14.55
C GLY A 11 -41.94 22.65 -14.34
N CYS A 12 -41.43 22.11 -13.24
CA CYS A 12 -40.00 21.96 -13.01
C CYS A 12 -39.55 20.62 -13.63
N MET A 13 -39.06 20.67 -14.86
CA MET A 13 -38.44 19.52 -15.51
C MET A 13 -36.98 19.43 -15.03
N ALA A 14 -36.74 18.67 -13.96
CA ALA A 14 -35.40 18.38 -13.50
C ALA A 14 -34.68 17.52 -14.56
N CYS A 15 -33.73 18.11 -15.27
CA CYS A 15 -32.77 17.35 -16.07
C CYS A 15 -31.90 16.50 -15.13
N LEU A 16 -32.19 15.20 -15.05
CA LEU A 16 -31.29 14.22 -14.47
C LEU A 16 -30.14 13.99 -15.46
N CYS A 17 -29.10 14.82 -15.39
CA CYS A 17 -27.81 14.48 -15.96
C CYS A 17 -27.19 13.38 -15.08
N GLY A 18 -27.51 12.12 -15.38
CA GLY A 18 -26.85 10.98 -14.78
C GLY A 18 -25.38 10.96 -15.21
N ASN A 19 -24.49 11.46 -14.36
CA ASN A 19 -23.07 11.14 -14.48
C ASN A 19 -22.94 9.63 -14.20
N ALA A 20 -22.79 8.84 -15.26
CA ALA A 20 -22.32 7.47 -15.14
C ALA A 20 -20.89 7.52 -14.57
N GLN A 21 -20.79 7.49 -13.25
CA GLN A 21 -19.53 7.28 -12.55
C GLN A 21 -19.07 5.89 -12.96
N LYS A 22 -18.09 5.80 -13.88
CA LYS A 22 -17.51 4.51 -14.28
C LYS A 22 -17.10 3.78 -13.00
N GLN A 23 -17.74 2.65 -12.73
CA GLN A 23 -17.42 1.82 -11.58
C GLN A 23 -15.92 1.53 -11.60
N ALA A 24 -15.26 1.74 -10.46
CA ALA A 24 -13.84 1.43 -10.36
C ALA A 24 -13.62 -0.04 -10.76
N PRO A 25 -12.53 -0.38 -11.48
CA PRO A 25 -12.27 -1.78 -11.80
C PRO A 25 -12.24 -2.61 -10.52
N GLY A 26 -12.78 -3.83 -10.59
CA GLY A 26 -12.80 -4.76 -9.47
C GLY A 26 -11.40 -5.04 -8.93
N LEU A 27 -11.32 -5.37 -7.64
CA LEU A 27 -10.05 -5.70 -6.96
C LEU A 27 -9.31 -6.83 -7.67
N ASP A 28 -10.06 -7.78 -8.24
CA ASP A 28 -9.58 -8.93 -8.99
C ASP A 28 -8.79 -8.56 -10.26
N VAL A 29 -8.93 -7.35 -10.79
CA VAL A 29 -8.12 -6.89 -11.92
C VAL A 29 -6.65 -6.75 -11.54
N TYR A 30 -6.36 -6.37 -10.30
CA TYR A 30 -5.01 -6.06 -9.82
C TYR A 30 -4.47 -7.08 -8.83
N PHE A 31 -5.34 -7.81 -8.15
CA PHE A 31 -4.98 -8.74 -7.09
C PHE A 31 -5.58 -10.11 -7.33
N ALA A 32 -4.86 -11.13 -6.86
CA ALA A 32 -5.33 -12.49 -6.79
C ALA A 32 -5.38 -12.95 -5.33
N GLN A 33 -6.28 -13.87 -5.04
CA GLN A 33 -6.23 -14.62 -3.80
C GLN A 33 -4.96 -15.48 -3.79
N PRO A 34 -4.18 -15.47 -2.69
CA PRO A 34 -2.92 -16.20 -2.64
C PRO A 34 -3.13 -17.71 -2.83
N SER A 35 -2.41 -18.31 -3.77
CA SER A 35 -2.37 -19.76 -3.94
C SER A 35 -1.17 -20.36 -3.21
N GLY A 36 -1.38 -21.45 -2.48
CA GLY A 36 -0.31 -22.15 -1.76
C GLY A 36 0.30 -21.38 -0.58
N GLN A 37 1.22 -22.04 0.15
CA GLN A 37 1.80 -21.50 1.39
C GLN A 37 2.88 -20.43 1.14
N THR A 38 3.61 -20.56 0.04
CA THR A 38 4.73 -19.68 -0.30
C THR A 38 4.76 -19.42 -1.81
N MET A 39 5.39 -18.34 -2.25
CA MET A 39 5.72 -18.09 -3.65
C MET A 39 7.14 -17.55 -3.82
N SER A 40 7.76 -17.75 -4.98
CA SER A 40 9.02 -17.08 -5.31
C SER A 40 8.77 -15.62 -5.70
N PRO A 41 9.76 -14.72 -5.53
CA PRO A 41 9.74 -13.44 -6.25
C PRO A 41 9.69 -13.68 -7.76
N ASP A 42 9.25 -12.69 -8.53
CA ASP A 42 9.17 -12.83 -9.99
C ASP A 42 10.55 -12.90 -10.67
N ASN A 43 10.55 -12.99 -12.01
CA ASN A 43 11.78 -13.09 -12.78
C ASN A 43 12.70 -11.87 -12.63
N GLU A 44 12.13 -10.70 -12.34
CA GLU A 44 12.83 -9.45 -12.04
C GLU A 44 13.10 -9.26 -10.53
N GLY A 45 12.72 -10.21 -9.67
CA GLY A 45 12.92 -10.20 -8.22
C GLY A 45 11.84 -9.47 -7.42
N PHE A 46 10.77 -8.98 -8.04
CA PHE A 46 9.73 -8.25 -7.33
C PHE A 46 8.91 -9.17 -6.42
N VAL A 47 8.51 -8.61 -5.28
CA VAL A 47 7.68 -9.27 -4.27
C VAL A 47 6.21 -8.96 -4.53
N HIS A 48 5.42 -10.01 -4.79
CA HIS A 48 4.00 -9.88 -5.13
C HIS A 48 3.07 -10.17 -3.95
N ARG A 49 3.51 -10.96 -2.96
CA ARG A 49 2.68 -11.44 -1.86
C ARG A 49 2.75 -10.53 -0.63
N TRP A 50 1.61 -9.98 -0.23
CA TRP A 50 1.52 -9.00 0.85
C TRP A 50 0.27 -9.18 1.71
N LEU A 51 0.44 -8.99 3.03
CA LEU A 51 -0.65 -8.60 3.91
C LEU A 51 -0.79 -7.08 3.83
N LEU A 52 -1.95 -6.60 3.42
CA LEU A 52 -2.26 -5.18 3.28
C LEU A 52 -3.35 -4.80 4.27
N LEU A 53 -3.09 -3.79 5.08
CA LEU A 53 -4.12 -3.19 5.93
C LEU A 53 -4.96 -2.21 5.11
N GLU A 54 -6.27 -2.21 5.33
CA GLU A 54 -7.15 -1.14 4.85
C GLU A 54 -6.59 0.26 5.18
N PRO A 55 -6.87 1.27 4.34
CA PRO A 55 -6.26 2.59 4.49
C PRO A 55 -6.60 3.23 5.84
N ILE A 56 -5.57 3.72 6.54
CA ILE A 56 -5.72 4.56 7.73
C ILE A 56 -5.93 6.00 7.25
N SER A 57 -6.97 6.67 7.76
CA SER A 57 -7.20 8.08 7.45
C SER A 57 -6.05 8.96 7.94
N LYS A 58 -5.47 9.72 7.02
CA LYS A 58 -4.35 10.63 7.25
C LYS A 58 -4.48 11.83 6.31
N PRO A 59 -5.39 12.79 6.60
CA PRO A 59 -5.96 13.72 5.61
C PRO A 59 -5.00 14.83 5.13
N ASN A 60 -3.88 14.45 4.54
CA ASN A 60 -2.93 15.33 3.89
C ASN A 60 -3.53 15.87 2.59
N ARG A 61 -3.68 17.19 2.50
CA ARG A 61 -4.25 17.87 1.32
C ARG A 61 -3.25 18.04 0.16
N SER A 62 -1.96 17.82 0.42
CA SER A 62 -0.88 17.93 -0.56
C SER A 62 0.25 16.97 -0.18
N ASN A 63 0.98 16.46 -1.17
CA ASN A 63 2.16 15.62 -0.98
C ASN A 63 3.43 16.45 -0.70
N THR A 64 3.40 17.77 -0.90
CA THR A 64 4.54 18.66 -0.62
C THR A 64 4.97 18.67 0.85
N VAL A 65 4.10 18.23 1.76
CA VAL A 65 4.36 18.13 3.21
C VAL A 65 5.19 16.90 3.59
N PHE A 66 5.44 15.98 2.67
CA PHE A 66 6.18 14.72 2.92
C PHE A 66 7.69 14.93 3.03
N THR A 67 8.09 15.84 3.92
CA THR A 67 9.47 16.02 4.37
C THR A 67 9.90 14.85 5.26
N ASP A 68 11.21 14.63 5.37
CA ASP A 68 11.81 13.64 6.28
C ASP A 68 11.24 13.71 7.71
N THR A 69 11.18 14.90 8.28
CA THR A 69 10.72 15.10 9.67
C THR A 69 9.25 14.74 9.82
N TYR A 70 8.39 15.19 8.89
CA TYR A 70 6.98 14.85 8.91
C TYR A 70 6.77 13.33 8.78
N LEU A 71 7.47 12.70 7.85
CA LEU A 71 7.33 11.27 7.59
C LEU A 71 7.82 10.43 8.76
N LYS A 72 8.97 10.77 9.36
CA LYS A 72 9.45 10.08 10.56
C LYS A 72 8.42 10.17 11.69
N ALA A 73 7.86 11.35 11.95
CA ALA A 73 6.81 11.51 12.96
C ALA A 73 5.55 10.70 12.64
N ALA A 74 5.08 10.74 11.38
CA ALA A 74 3.90 9.98 10.96
C ALA A 74 4.13 8.45 11.07
N PHE A 75 5.29 7.96 10.62
CA PHE A 75 5.59 6.53 10.59
C PHE A 75 6.02 5.96 11.95
N ASP A 76 6.56 6.78 12.86
CA ASP A 76 6.86 6.38 14.24
C ASP A 76 5.62 6.40 15.15
N THR A 77 4.51 6.97 14.67
CA THR A 77 3.22 6.88 15.37
C THR A 77 2.72 5.43 15.38
N VAL A 78 2.37 4.92 16.55
CA VAL A 78 1.73 3.61 16.70
C VAL A 78 0.23 3.76 16.50
N TYR A 79 -0.29 3.31 15.36
CA TYR A 79 -1.70 3.42 14.99
C TYR A 79 -2.56 2.28 15.55
N PHE A 80 -1.97 1.10 15.73
CA PHE A 80 -2.64 -0.08 16.26
C PHE A 80 -1.68 -0.95 17.09
N LYS A 81 -2.26 -1.75 17.99
CA LYS A 81 -1.51 -2.72 18.81
C LYS A 81 -0.79 -3.72 17.91
N GLY A 82 0.49 -3.96 18.18
CA GLY A 82 1.30 -4.96 17.46
C GLY A 82 1.93 -4.47 16.15
N GLN A 83 1.79 -3.18 15.79
CA GLN A 83 2.27 -2.60 14.53
C GLN A 83 3.70 -2.98 14.13
N PHE A 84 4.62 -3.03 15.11
CA PHE A 84 6.03 -3.34 14.87
C PHE A 84 6.48 -4.72 15.35
N THR A 85 5.61 -5.47 16.04
CA THR A 85 5.97 -6.76 16.66
C THR A 85 5.34 -7.93 15.94
N ASP A 86 4.09 -7.79 15.53
CA ASP A 86 3.28 -8.91 15.07
C ASP A 86 3.37 -9.05 13.55
N VAL A 87 3.23 -10.28 13.05
CA VAL A 87 2.90 -10.53 11.64
C VAL A 87 1.39 -10.74 11.61
N PRO A 88 0.62 -9.88 10.91
CA PRO A 88 -0.83 -9.98 10.92
C PRO A 88 -1.30 -11.22 10.15
N LYS A 89 -2.58 -11.57 10.31
CA LYS A 89 -3.23 -12.65 9.57
C LYS A 89 -4.26 -12.09 8.59
N ASP A 90 -4.54 -12.85 7.54
CA ASP A 90 -5.66 -12.55 6.67
C ASP A 90 -6.98 -12.45 7.46
N GLY A 91 -7.80 -11.45 7.14
CA GLY A 91 -9.04 -11.15 7.85
C GLY A 91 -8.87 -10.60 9.26
N GLN A 92 -7.64 -10.48 9.78
CA GLN A 92 -7.41 -9.91 11.11
C GLN A 92 -7.90 -8.46 11.15
N LYS A 93 -8.68 -8.14 12.18
CA LYS A 93 -9.14 -6.78 12.44
C LYS A 93 -8.28 -6.10 13.50
N VAL A 94 -8.00 -4.82 13.29
CA VAL A 94 -7.29 -3.97 14.25
C VAL A 94 -8.05 -2.66 14.46
N LYS A 95 -8.00 -2.12 15.67
CA LYS A 95 -8.57 -0.82 16.00
C LYS A 95 -7.54 0.27 15.73
N VAL A 96 -7.92 1.28 14.94
CA VAL A 96 -7.12 2.47 14.65
C VAL A 96 -7.97 3.70 14.97
N GLY A 97 -7.69 4.35 16.10
CA GLY A 97 -8.58 5.38 16.64
C GLY A 97 -9.99 4.82 16.90
N GLU A 98 -11.00 5.37 16.23
CA GLU A 98 -12.39 4.92 16.32
C GLU A 98 -12.76 3.88 15.25
N GLU A 99 -11.91 3.69 14.24
CA GLU A 99 -12.16 2.78 13.13
C GLU A 99 -11.67 1.36 13.44
N THR A 100 -12.34 0.38 12.84
CA THR A 100 -11.86 -1.01 12.79
C THR A 100 -11.48 -1.34 11.35
N LEU A 101 -10.20 -1.60 11.14
CA LEU A 101 -9.62 -1.89 9.83
C LEU A 101 -9.26 -3.36 9.72
N GLN A 102 -9.34 -3.91 8.51
CA GLN A 102 -9.05 -5.31 8.24
C GLN A 102 -7.76 -5.49 7.43
N TRP A 103 -6.99 -6.53 7.77
CA TRP A 103 -5.87 -7.03 6.98
C TRP A 103 -6.34 -7.99 5.89
N HIS A 104 -5.74 -7.89 4.71
CA HIS A 104 -6.05 -8.72 3.55
C HIS A 104 -4.77 -9.35 3.00
N ALA A 105 -4.75 -10.67 2.87
CA ALA A 105 -3.67 -11.39 2.21
C ALA A 105 -3.92 -11.43 0.70
N LEU A 106 -3.03 -10.82 -0.08
CA LEU A 106 -3.19 -10.65 -1.52
C LEU A 106 -1.88 -10.88 -2.27
N ASP A 107 -1.98 -11.47 -3.46
CA ASP A 107 -0.90 -11.51 -4.44
C ASP A 107 -1.17 -10.44 -5.51
N SER A 108 -0.22 -9.52 -5.71
CA SER A 108 -0.28 -8.55 -6.81
C SER A 108 -0.11 -9.24 -8.15
N LYS A 109 -0.98 -8.93 -9.12
CA LYS A 109 -0.85 -9.42 -10.51
C LYS A 109 0.20 -8.66 -11.32
N LEU A 110 0.71 -7.55 -10.78
CA LEU A 110 1.72 -6.69 -11.39
C LEU A 110 2.97 -6.62 -10.50
N TYR A 111 4.10 -6.18 -11.06
CA TYR A 111 5.35 -5.96 -10.30
C TYR A 111 5.18 -4.94 -9.15
N ASN A 112 4.21 -4.03 -9.25
CA ASN A 112 3.86 -3.08 -8.22
C ASN A 112 2.46 -3.35 -7.64
N VAL A 113 2.34 -3.10 -6.34
CA VAL A 113 1.12 -3.23 -5.55
C VAL A 113 0.29 -1.96 -5.71
N LYS A 114 -0.88 -2.05 -6.36
CA LYS A 114 -1.75 -0.90 -6.66
C LYS A 114 -2.63 -0.49 -5.47
N LEU A 115 -2.05 0.18 -4.47
CA LEU A 115 -2.74 0.60 -3.24
C LEU A 115 -3.97 1.48 -3.45
N PHE A 116 -3.94 2.40 -4.43
CA PHE A 116 -5.12 3.18 -4.79
C PHE A 116 -6.26 2.27 -5.26
N ARG A 117 -5.93 1.25 -6.06
CA ARG A 117 -6.92 0.28 -6.55
C ARG A 117 -7.39 -0.68 -5.46
N PHE A 118 -6.51 -1.02 -4.53
CA PHE A 118 -6.88 -1.74 -3.31
C PHE A 118 -7.93 -0.96 -2.50
N ALA A 119 -7.70 0.32 -2.23
CA ALA A 119 -8.69 1.15 -1.52
C ALA A 119 -10.01 1.30 -2.30
N THR A 120 -9.96 1.62 -3.61
CA THR A 120 -11.19 1.78 -4.40
C THR A 120 -11.96 0.49 -4.58
N GLY A 121 -11.27 -0.64 -4.74
CA GLY A 121 -11.89 -1.95 -4.90
C GLY A 121 -12.56 -2.47 -3.62
N LEU A 122 -12.15 -1.94 -2.47
CA LEU A 122 -12.79 -2.17 -1.17
C LEU A 122 -13.80 -1.08 -0.77
N GLU A 123 -14.05 -0.10 -1.66
CA GLU A 123 -14.93 1.06 -1.40
C GLU A 123 -14.48 1.88 -0.16
N LYS A 124 -13.17 2.01 0.04
CA LYS A 124 -12.55 2.76 1.15
C LYS A 124 -12.00 4.12 0.69
N GLN A 125 -11.67 4.98 1.65
CA GLN A 125 -10.99 6.26 1.39
C GLN A 125 -9.69 6.03 0.62
N MET A 126 -9.48 6.77 -0.47
CA MET A 126 -8.34 6.58 -1.38
C MET A 126 -7.32 7.74 -1.36
N TYR A 127 -7.68 8.88 -0.78
CA TYR A 127 -6.83 10.07 -0.66
C TYR A 127 -6.65 10.48 0.80
N GLY A 128 -5.51 11.07 1.13
CA GLY A 128 -5.17 11.45 2.48
C GLY A 128 -5.16 10.21 3.37
N VAL A 129 -4.35 9.23 3.01
CA VAL A 129 -4.32 7.90 3.63
C VAL A 129 -2.91 7.41 3.85
N LEU A 130 -2.79 6.52 4.83
CA LEU A 130 -1.59 5.74 5.12
C LEU A 130 -1.93 4.26 5.02
N PHE A 131 -1.13 3.51 4.26
CA PHE A 131 -1.25 2.06 4.14
C PHE A 131 -0.13 1.38 4.91
N TRP A 132 -0.43 0.21 5.46
CA TRP A 132 0.57 -0.73 5.97
C TRP A 132 0.61 -1.98 5.10
N ALA A 133 1.83 -2.44 4.80
CA ALA A 133 2.11 -3.65 4.06
C ALA A 133 3.12 -4.51 4.84
N VAL A 134 2.84 -5.81 4.95
CA VAL A 134 3.72 -6.77 5.64
C VAL A 134 3.90 -8.02 4.79
N THR A 135 5.12 -8.55 4.76
CA THR A 135 5.41 -9.85 4.14
C THR A 135 6.57 -10.54 4.87
N VAL A 136 6.70 -11.85 4.67
CA VAL A 136 7.78 -12.65 5.25
C VAL A 136 8.65 -13.23 4.14
N ILE A 137 9.93 -12.93 4.20
CA ILE A 137 10.97 -13.39 3.28
C ILE A 137 11.70 -14.57 3.94
N ASN A 138 11.53 -15.76 3.38
CA ASN A 138 12.08 -17.01 3.89
C ASN A 138 13.32 -17.42 3.10
N CYS A 139 14.47 -17.47 3.77
CA CYS A 139 15.74 -17.83 3.16
C CYS A 139 16.20 -19.20 3.67
N SER A 140 16.59 -20.11 2.78
CA SER A 140 17.16 -21.42 3.16
C SER A 140 18.57 -21.29 3.76
N GLU A 141 19.26 -20.21 3.40
CA GLU A 141 20.59 -19.83 3.85
C GLU A 141 20.66 -18.31 4.06
N GLU A 142 21.73 -17.82 4.68
CA GLU A 142 21.94 -16.39 4.84
C GLU A 142 22.36 -15.75 3.51
N ILE A 143 21.77 -14.60 3.17
CA ILE A 143 22.09 -13.85 1.94
C ILE A 143 22.65 -12.49 2.35
N LYS A 144 23.97 -12.34 2.20
CA LYS A 144 24.71 -11.13 2.61
C LYS A 144 24.76 -10.09 1.50
N ASN A 145 25.04 -8.86 1.91
CA ASN A 145 25.35 -7.73 1.04
C ASN A 145 24.29 -7.41 -0.02
N VAL A 146 23.03 -7.73 0.27
CA VAL A 146 21.90 -7.35 -0.58
C VAL A 146 21.43 -5.94 -0.22
N ARG A 147 20.63 -5.34 -1.08
CA ARG A 147 19.96 -4.07 -0.80
C ARG A 147 18.46 -4.21 -1.04
N LEU A 148 17.67 -3.56 -0.20
CA LEU A 148 16.24 -3.38 -0.44
C LEU A 148 16.06 -2.26 -1.46
N ALA A 149 15.52 -2.58 -2.64
CA ALA A 149 15.19 -1.62 -3.68
C ALA A 149 13.68 -1.42 -3.72
N VAL A 150 13.26 -0.15 -3.68
CA VAL A 150 11.86 0.23 -3.52
C VAL A 150 11.51 1.33 -4.50
N GLY A 151 10.36 1.18 -5.16
CA GLY A 151 9.62 2.28 -5.77
C GLY A 151 8.35 2.58 -4.99
N SER A 152 7.93 3.85 -4.92
CA SER A 152 6.78 4.26 -4.11
C SER A 152 6.08 5.48 -4.70
N ASN A 153 4.75 5.49 -4.62
CA ASN A 153 3.91 6.65 -4.84
C ASN A 153 2.93 6.81 -3.66
N SER A 154 2.98 7.89 -2.86
CA SER A 154 4.05 8.89 -2.80
C SER A 154 5.15 8.42 -1.86
N ALA A 155 5.22 8.92 -0.63
CA ALA A 155 6.31 8.63 0.29
C ALA A 155 6.13 7.30 1.02
N SER A 156 7.24 6.68 1.44
CA SER A 156 7.19 5.44 2.23
C SER A 156 8.36 5.26 3.18
N MET A 157 8.18 4.40 4.18
CA MET A 157 9.21 3.91 5.09
C MET A 157 9.18 2.39 5.13
N TRP A 158 10.35 1.77 5.22
CA TRP A 158 10.53 0.32 5.21
C TRP A 158 11.38 -0.14 6.38
N TRP A 159 10.98 -1.27 6.96
CA TRP A 159 11.69 -1.93 8.04
C TRP A 159 11.92 -3.40 7.71
N LEU A 160 13.15 -3.85 7.88
CA LEU A 160 13.53 -5.25 7.80
C LEU A 160 13.87 -5.74 9.21
N ASN A 161 13.17 -6.78 9.68
CA ASN A 161 13.36 -7.35 11.01
C ASN A 161 13.25 -6.33 12.17
N GLY A 162 12.44 -5.29 11.98
CA GLY A 162 12.23 -4.22 12.97
C GLY A 162 13.21 -3.04 12.83
N GLU A 163 14.26 -3.16 12.02
CA GLU A 163 15.23 -2.09 11.78
C GLU A 163 14.77 -1.20 10.62
N LYS A 164 14.83 0.13 10.80
CA LYS A 164 14.56 1.11 9.72
C LYS A 164 15.58 0.91 8.60
N THR A 165 15.11 0.53 7.42
CA THR A 165 15.96 0.15 6.29
C THR A 165 15.99 1.22 5.19
N LEU A 166 14.86 1.84 4.89
CA LEU A 166 14.77 2.79 3.79
C LEU A 166 13.60 3.77 3.96
N LEU A 167 13.87 5.06 3.75
CA LEU A 167 12.87 6.13 3.69
C LEU A 167 12.86 6.75 2.30
N LEU A 168 11.67 6.90 1.72
CA LEU A 168 11.43 7.60 0.47
C LEU A 168 10.57 8.83 0.79
N SER A 169 11.18 10.00 0.80
CA SER A 169 10.52 11.28 1.10
C SER A 169 10.19 12.09 -0.14
N GLY A 170 9.23 13.01 -0.02
CA GLY A 170 8.78 13.90 -1.08
C GLY A 170 7.52 13.44 -1.81
N ASP A 171 7.04 14.31 -2.70
CA ASP A 171 5.97 14.01 -3.67
C ASP A 171 6.56 13.17 -4.81
N ARG A 172 6.43 11.85 -4.70
CA ARG A 172 7.08 10.89 -5.59
C ARG A 172 6.10 10.33 -6.60
N ARG A 173 6.65 9.90 -7.73
CA ARG A 173 5.94 9.06 -8.70
C ARG A 173 6.45 7.63 -8.59
N MET A 174 5.66 6.68 -9.06
CA MET A 174 6.09 5.30 -9.12
C MET A 174 7.24 5.13 -10.12
N VAL A 175 8.44 4.89 -9.60
CA VAL A 175 9.64 4.56 -10.37
C VAL A 175 10.23 3.27 -9.79
N ARG A 176 10.59 2.31 -10.64
CA ARG A 176 11.22 1.06 -10.19
C ARG A 176 12.56 1.40 -9.53
N ASP A 177 12.83 0.80 -8.37
CA ASP A 177 14.06 1.01 -7.60
C ASP A 177 14.40 2.49 -7.34
N ASP A 178 13.39 3.34 -7.19
CA ASP A 178 13.52 4.79 -6.96
C ASP A 178 14.45 5.12 -5.77
N ALA A 179 14.46 4.27 -4.76
CA ALA A 179 15.46 4.31 -3.72
C ALA A 179 15.97 2.91 -3.38
N VAL A 180 17.22 2.86 -2.93
CA VAL A 180 17.92 1.63 -2.58
C VAL A 180 18.55 1.81 -1.19
N SER A 181 18.38 0.84 -0.31
CA SER A 181 18.94 0.86 1.04
C SER A 181 20.46 0.74 1.06
N GLN A 182 21.04 0.97 2.24
CA GLN A 182 22.36 0.44 2.55
C GLN A 182 22.37 -1.09 2.44
N ARG A 183 23.56 -1.70 2.42
CA ARG A 183 23.69 -3.16 2.42
C ARG A 183 23.05 -3.73 3.69
N VAL A 184 22.26 -4.78 3.52
CA VAL A 184 21.62 -5.55 4.58
C VAL A 184 21.91 -7.05 4.39
N THR A 185 21.62 -7.82 5.42
CA THR A 185 21.69 -9.28 5.39
C THR A 185 20.29 -9.85 5.58
N LEU A 186 19.86 -10.71 4.66
CA LEU A 186 18.72 -11.59 4.90
C LEU A 186 19.20 -12.79 5.69
N LYS A 187 18.71 -12.94 6.91
CA LYS A 187 19.06 -14.04 7.81
C LYS A 187 18.54 -15.36 7.25
N LYS A 188 19.21 -16.47 7.54
CA LYS A 188 18.61 -17.79 7.35
C LYS A 188 17.29 -17.88 8.12
N GLY A 189 16.26 -18.43 7.49
CA GLY A 189 14.91 -18.49 8.04
C GLY A 189 14.08 -17.25 7.70
N LYS A 190 13.28 -16.79 8.64
CA LYS A 190 12.29 -15.72 8.43
C LYS A 190 12.91 -14.34 8.56
N ASN A 191 12.63 -13.49 7.59
CA ASN A 191 12.87 -12.06 7.65
C ASN A 191 11.56 -11.32 7.44
N ILE A 192 11.14 -10.49 8.39
CA ILE A 192 9.87 -9.77 8.30
C ILE A 192 10.12 -8.41 7.67
N LEU A 193 9.50 -8.16 6.52
CA LEU A 193 9.55 -6.88 5.83
C LEU A 193 8.24 -6.15 6.05
N ARG A 194 8.33 -4.92 6.56
CA ARG A 194 7.20 -4.01 6.76
C ARG A 194 7.40 -2.75 5.93
N GLY A 195 6.32 -2.25 5.35
CA GLY A 195 6.28 -0.99 4.64
C GLY A 195 5.09 -0.16 5.09
N ALA A 196 5.28 1.16 5.17
CA ALA A 196 4.20 2.12 5.30
C ALA A 196 4.26 3.08 4.12
N VAL A 197 3.15 3.27 3.42
CA VAL A 197 3.04 4.17 2.25
C VAL A 197 2.01 5.24 2.57
N ILE A 198 2.38 6.52 2.41
CA ILE A 198 1.51 7.66 2.69
C ILE A 198 1.26 8.46 1.42
N ASN A 199 0.00 8.89 1.25
CA ASN A 199 -0.40 9.67 0.11
C ASN A 199 -1.47 10.70 0.51
N GLY A 200 -1.32 11.93 0.01
CA GLY A 200 -2.35 12.95 0.04
C GLY A 200 -3.29 12.75 -1.15
N PRO A 201 -3.28 13.62 -2.17
CA PRO A 201 -3.99 13.37 -3.42
C PRO A 201 -3.22 12.43 -4.36
N GLY A 202 -3.92 11.88 -5.36
CA GLY A 202 -3.31 11.12 -6.46
C GLY A 202 -3.23 9.62 -6.25
N MET A 203 -2.57 8.93 -7.19
CA MET A 203 -2.41 7.48 -7.14
C MET A 203 -1.46 7.07 -6.03
N SER A 204 -1.65 5.87 -5.48
CA SER A 204 -0.72 5.24 -4.56
C SER A 204 -0.41 3.82 -4.98
N ASP A 205 0.87 3.47 -4.93
CA ASP A 205 1.41 2.14 -5.21
C ASP A 205 2.86 2.02 -4.72
N PHE A 206 3.38 0.80 -4.71
CA PHE A 206 4.78 0.54 -4.43
C PHE A 206 5.27 -0.71 -5.16
N CYS A 207 6.57 -0.86 -5.37
CA CYS A 207 7.21 -2.14 -5.71
C CYS A 207 8.42 -2.36 -4.84
N VAL A 208 8.73 -3.62 -4.52
CA VAL A 208 9.90 -3.97 -3.71
C VAL A 208 10.58 -5.20 -4.27
N ARG A 209 11.92 -5.17 -4.28
CA ARG A 209 12.78 -6.33 -4.52
C ARG A 209 14.06 -6.25 -3.70
N PHE A 210 14.77 -7.36 -3.60
CA PHE A 210 16.16 -7.37 -3.15
C PHE A 210 17.09 -7.46 -4.36
N ILE A 211 18.16 -6.68 -4.35
CA ILE A 211 19.22 -6.71 -5.37
C ILE A 211 20.57 -7.00 -4.73
N ASP A 212 21.44 -7.68 -5.47
CA ASP A 212 22.80 -8.00 -5.03
C ASP A 212 23.76 -6.80 -5.20
N GLU A 213 25.03 -7.03 -4.92
CA GLU A 213 26.07 -6.00 -5.05
C GLU A 213 26.27 -5.47 -6.48
N LYS A 214 25.84 -6.24 -7.48
CA LYS A 214 25.91 -5.91 -8.91
C LYS A 214 24.58 -5.34 -9.43
N GLY A 215 23.60 -5.12 -8.54
CA GLY A 215 22.27 -4.66 -8.89
C GLY A 215 21.39 -5.73 -9.55
N GLN A 216 21.79 -7.00 -9.49
CA GLN A 216 21.01 -8.10 -10.04
C GLN A 216 19.93 -8.57 -9.06
N PRO A 217 18.76 -9.03 -9.56
CA PRO A 217 17.70 -9.53 -8.69
C PRO A 217 18.13 -10.72 -7.83
N VAL A 218 17.90 -10.62 -6.52
CA VAL A 218 18.03 -11.74 -5.58
C VAL A 218 16.73 -12.54 -5.60
N LYS A 219 16.82 -13.84 -5.91
CA LYS A 219 15.64 -14.71 -6.12
C LYS A 219 15.64 -16.01 -5.32
N ASN A 220 16.72 -16.29 -4.60
CA ASN A 220 16.90 -17.50 -3.79
C ASN A 220 16.21 -17.39 -2.41
N TYR A 221 14.97 -16.93 -2.38
CA TYR A 221 14.09 -16.91 -1.21
C TYR A 221 12.64 -17.17 -1.62
N SER A 222 11.80 -17.55 -0.66
CA SER A 222 10.35 -17.61 -0.86
C SER A 222 9.63 -16.59 0.01
N VAL A 223 8.43 -16.21 -0.40
CA VAL A 223 7.60 -15.19 0.23
C VAL A 223 6.35 -15.83 0.81
N SER A 224 6.03 -15.51 2.07
CA SER A 224 4.85 -16.01 2.80
C SER A 224 4.20 -14.91 3.62
N PHE A 225 3.10 -15.27 4.30
CA PHE A 225 2.42 -14.42 5.29
C PHE A 225 2.84 -14.69 6.74
N LYS A 226 3.72 -15.68 6.96
CA LYS A 226 4.05 -16.18 8.29
C LYS A 226 5.42 -16.84 8.33
#